data_AF-A0A2V9ICN7-F1
#
_entry.id   AF-A0A2V9ICN7-F1
#
_cell.length_a   1.000
_cell.length_b   1.000
_cell.length_c   1.000
_cell.angle_alpha   90.00
_cell.angle_beta   90.00
_cell.angle_gamma   90.00
#
_symmetry.space_group_name_H-M   'P 1'
#
loop_
_entity.id
_entity.type
_entity.pdbx_description
1 polymer ?
#
loop_
_entity_poly.entity_id
_entity_poly.type
_entity_poly.pdbx_seq_one_letter_code
_entity_poly.pdbx_strand_id
1 'polypeptide(L)'
;MRLHLNNNLTIENLKRYPEDIVEKLRNLLVTGTEALPDPRRRGFYDVLNGNRVFFIHISPVSGNVMLLASWLKERPAAAARSDASGERAS
;
A
#
# COMPACT_ATOMS: atom_id res chain seq x y z
N MET A 1 -3.80 -3.06 -11.19
CA MET A 1 -3.10 -4.20 -11.84
C MET A 1 -2.50 -5.09 -10.77
N ARG A 2 -2.06 -6.33 -11.10
CA ARG A 2 -1.34 -7.17 -10.14
C ARG A 2 0.17 -7.04 -10.36
N LEU A 3 0.90 -6.57 -9.35
CA LEU A 3 2.35 -6.43 -9.36
C LEU A 3 2.99 -7.57 -8.59
N HIS A 4 3.82 -8.35 -9.26
CA HIS A 4 4.52 -9.52 -8.72
C HIS A 4 5.99 -9.45 -9.13
N LEU A 5 6.89 -9.57 -8.16
CA LEU A 5 8.34 -9.52 -8.33
C LEU A 5 8.98 -10.78 -7.75
N ASN A 6 10.16 -11.12 -8.26
CA ASN A 6 10.90 -12.30 -7.81
C ASN A 6 11.41 -12.15 -6.36
N ASN A 7 11.64 -13.28 -5.69
CA ASN A 7 12.03 -13.31 -4.26
C ASN A 7 13.43 -12.72 -3.96
N ASN A 8 14.22 -12.40 -4.97
CA ASN A 8 15.55 -11.79 -4.85
C ASN A 8 15.52 -10.25 -4.94
N LEU A 9 14.37 -9.62 -4.71
CA LEU A 9 14.21 -8.17 -4.80
C LEU A 9 14.89 -7.44 -3.63
N THR A 10 15.56 -6.33 -3.97
CA THR A 10 16.15 -5.40 -2.99
C THR A 10 15.16 -4.26 -2.74
N ILE A 11 14.90 -3.95 -1.46
CA ILE A 11 14.12 -2.76 -1.07
C ILE A 11 15.05 -1.73 -0.42
N GLU A 12 15.17 -0.57 -1.06
CA GLU A 12 15.86 0.60 -0.52
C GLU A 12 14.89 1.41 0.36
N ASN A 13 15.14 1.42 1.67
CA ASN A 13 14.31 2.09 2.66
C ASN A 13 14.80 3.53 2.94
N LEU A 14 14.52 4.44 2.00
CA LEU A 14 15.06 5.81 2.02
C LEU A 14 14.58 6.67 3.20
N LYS A 15 13.42 6.33 3.77
CA LYS A 15 12.80 7.05 4.89
C LYS A 15 13.00 6.38 6.24
N ARG A 16 13.80 5.30 6.31
CA ARG A 16 14.09 4.54 7.54
C ARG A 16 12.82 4.05 8.24
N TYR A 17 11.86 3.52 7.47
CA TYR A 17 10.72 2.81 8.03
C TYR A 17 11.16 1.63 8.90
N PRO A 18 10.38 1.24 9.92
CA PRO A 18 10.59 0.02 10.67
C PRO A 18 10.71 -1.24 9.77
N GLU A 19 11.49 -2.23 10.20
CA GLU A 19 11.77 -3.41 9.39
C GLU A 19 10.51 -4.23 9.07
N ASP A 20 9.54 -4.29 9.99
CA ASP A 20 8.26 -4.97 9.78
C ASP A 20 7.46 -4.35 8.63
N ILE A 21 7.55 -3.04 8.41
CA ILE A 21 6.94 -2.34 7.28
C ILE A 21 7.64 -2.73 5.97
N VAL A 22 8.98 -2.84 5.97
CA VAL A 22 9.77 -3.25 4.80
C VAL A 22 9.48 -4.71 4.45
N GLU A 23 9.48 -5.60 5.45
CA GLU A 23 9.15 -7.01 5.26
C GLU A 23 7.72 -7.21 4.77
N LYS A 24 6.77 -6.41 5.26
CA LYS A 24 5.39 -6.46 4.76
C LYS A 24 5.34 -6.12 3.28
N LEU A 25 6.04 -5.06 2.84
CA LEU A 25 6.12 -4.69 1.43
C LEU A 25 6.77 -5.79 0.59
N ARG A 26 7.88 -6.37 1.06
CA ARG A 26 8.56 -7.48 0.37
C ARG A 26 7.61 -8.64 0.13
N ASN A 27 6.93 -9.08 1.19
CA ASN A 27 5.97 -10.19 1.09
C ASN A 27 4.84 -9.90 0.10
N LEU A 28 4.30 -8.67 0.06
CA LEU A 28 3.27 -8.28 -0.91
C LEU A 28 3.78 -8.35 -2.36
N LEU A 29 5.00 -7.91 -2.60
CA LEU A 29 5.61 -7.91 -3.93
C LEU A 29 5.94 -9.35 -4.40
N VAL A 30 6.40 -10.22 -3.50
CA VAL A 30 6.71 -11.62 -3.80
C VAL A 30 5.46 -12.48 -3.96
N THR A 31 4.37 -12.18 -3.25
CA THR A 31 3.10 -12.94 -3.38
C THR A 31 2.23 -12.45 -4.53
N GLY A 32 2.53 -11.28 -5.07
CA GLY A 32 1.72 -10.60 -6.08
C GLY A 32 0.56 -9.88 -5.44
N THR A 33 0.60 -8.55 -5.48
CA THR A 33 -0.39 -7.67 -4.83
C THR A 33 -1.05 -6.73 -5.84
N GLU A 34 -2.17 -6.13 -5.45
CA GLU A 34 -2.74 -5.04 -6.21
C GLU A 34 -1.86 -3.79 -6.12
N ALA A 35 -1.59 -3.21 -7.29
CA ALA A 35 -0.87 -1.95 -7.41
C ALA A 35 -1.52 -1.05 -8.46
N LEU A 36 -1.46 0.26 -8.21
CA LEU A 36 -1.90 1.30 -9.12
C LEU A 36 -0.66 1.98 -9.72
N PRO A 37 -0.46 1.92 -11.05
CA PRO A 37 0.63 2.65 -11.69
C PRO A 37 0.38 4.16 -11.64
N ASP A 38 1.45 4.92 -11.39
CA ASP A 38 1.42 6.37 -11.57
C ASP A 38 1.24 6.67 -13.08
N PRO A 39 0.20 7.41 -13.48
CA PRO A 39 -0.09 7.66 -14.90
C PRO A 39 0.92 8.61 -15.57
N ARG A 40 1.72 9.34 -14.79
CA ARG A 40 2.67 10.35 -15.25
C ARG A 40 4.10 9.83 -15.24
N ARG A 41 4.43 8.86 -14.39
CA ARG A 41 5.80 8.40 -14.15
C ARG A 41 5.90 6.88 -14.25
N ARG A 42 6.65 6.39 -15.25
CA ARG A 42 6.88 4.95 -15.41
C ARG A 42 7.67 4.40 -14.22
N GLY A 43 7.32 3.19 -13.79
CA GLY A 43 7.97 2.51 -12.67
C GLY A 43 7.53 2.96 -11.29
N PHE A 44 6.60 3.92 -11.16
CA PHE A 44 6.05 4.34 -9.88
C PHE A 44 4.70 3.70 -9.63
N TYR A 45 4.48 3.26 -8.38
CA TYR A 45 3.29 2.51 -8.01
C TYR A 45 2.81 2.83 -6.60
N ASP A 46 1.49 2.89 -6.43
CA ASP A 46 0.83 2.71 -5.14
C ASP A 46 0.55 1.22 -4.95
N VAL A 47 1.29 0.57 -4.06
CA VAL A 47 1.07 -0.82 -3.65
C VAL A 47 0.04 -0.84 -2.52
N LEU A 48 -1.06 -1.58 -2.72
CA LEU A 48 -2.19 -1.60 -1.82
C LEU A 48 -2.07 -2.75 -0.80
N ASN A 49 -2.42 -2.47 0.45
CA ASN A 49 -2.51 -3.44 1.53
C ASN A 49 -3.61 -3.04 2.52
N GLY A 50 -4.87 -3.36 2.20
CA GLY A 50 -6.02 -2.93 2.99
C GLY A 50 -6.08 -1.40 3.10
N ASN A 51 -5.98 -0.88 4.33
CA ASN A 51 -5.96 0.56 4.59
C ASN A 51 -4.56 1.17 4.51
N ARG A 52 -3.50 0.43 4.18
CA ARG A 52 -2.15 0.99 4.01
C ARG A 52 -1.80 1.05 2.53
N VAL A 53 -1.10 2.11 2.15
CA VAL A 53 -0.47 2.26 0.83
C VAL A 53 1.03 2.38 1.02
N PHE A 54 1.77 1.76 0.10
CA PHE A 54 3.20 1.97 -0.07
C PHE A 54 3.42 2.60 -1.43
N PHE A 55 4.02 3.79 -1.45
CA PHE A 55 4.46 4.40 -2.70
C PHE A 55 5.88 4.00 -2.99
N ILE A 56 6.06 3.33 -4.12
CA ILE A 56 7.34 2.76 -4.52
C ILE A 56 7.75 3.24 -5.91
N HIS A 57 9.04 3.18 -6.17
CA HIS A 57 9.61 3.22 -7.50
C HIS A 57 10.39 1.93 -7.76
N ILE A 58 10.17 1.33 -8.93
CA ILE A 58 10.97 0.21 -9.42
C ILE A 58 11.95 0.78 -10.45
N SER A 59 13.24 0.73 -10.12
CA SER A 59 14.29 1.18 -11.01
C SER A 59 14.26 0.38 -12.31
N PRO A 60 14.11 1.03 -13.49
CA PRO A 60 14.14 0.32 -14.76
C PRO A 60 15.54 -0.21 -15.11
N VAL A 61 16.58 0.26 -14.41
CA VAL A 61 17.98 -0.13 -14.66
C VAL A 61 18.39 -1.31 -13.79
N SER A 62 18.11 -1.25 -12.49
CA SER A 62 18.54 -2.29 -11.53
C SER A 62 17.44 -3.26 -11.12
N GLY A 63 16.17 -2.91 -11.33
CA GLY A 63 15.03 -3.64 -10.77
C GLY A 63 14.84 -3.44 -9.25
N ASN A 64 15.69 -2.63 -8.60
CA ASN A 64 15.55 -2.33 -7.17
C ASN A 64 14.24 -1.59 -6.90
N VAL A 65 13.64 -1.89 -5.75
CA VAL A 65 12.44 -1.24 -5.26
C VAL A 65 12.86 -0.16 -4.25
N MET A 66 12.45 1.07 -4.48
CA MET A 66 12.67 2.18 -3.55
C MET A 66 11.37 2.43 -2.79
N LEU A 67 11.38 2.28 -1.47
CA LEU A 67 10.25 2.68 -0.62
C LEU A 67 10.32 4.18 -0.35
N LEU A 68 9.46 4.93 -1.03
CA LEU A 68 9.47 6.39 -1.02
C LEU A 68 8.56 6.97 0.08
N ALA A 69 7.40 6.35 0.29
CA ALA A 69 6.46 6.73 1.33
C ALA A 69 5.51 5.58 1.71
N SER A 70 4.91 5.67 2.89
CA SER A 70 3.75 4.86 3.30
C SER A 70 2.79 5.70 4.12
N TRP A 71 1.48 5.53 3.84
CA TRP A 71 0.40 6.18 4.58
C TRP A 71 -0.77 5.23 4.78
N LEU A 72 -1.65 5.59 5.71
CA LEU A 72 -2.95 4.96 5.85
C LEU A 72 -3.95 5.70 4.96
N LYS A 73 -4.73 4.95 4.16
CA LYS A 73 -5.96 5.44 3.56
C LYS A 73 -6.92 5.78 4.68
N GLU A 74 -7.56 6.94 4.58
CA GLU A 74 -8.73 7.22 5.39
C GLU A 74 -9.76 6.13 5.11
N ARG A 75 -10.25 5.49 6.17
CA ARG A 75 -11.35 4.55 6.05
C ARG A 75 -12.56 5.39 5.61
N PRO A 76 -13.28 5.04 4.53
CA PRO A 76 -14.55 5.69 4.24
C PRO A 76 -15.43 5.57 5.49
N ALA A 77 -15.93 6.70 5.99
CA ALA A 77 -16.82 6.73 7.14
C ALA A 77 -18.16 6.09 6.76
N ALA A 78 -18.29 4.77 6.87
CA ALA A 78 -19.54 4.07 6.61
C ALA A 78 -19.79 3.04 7.73
N ALA A 79 -20.40 3.51 8.82
CA ALA A 79 -21.29 2.78 9.74
C ALA A 79 -21.66 3.58 11.03
N ALA A 80 -21.46 4.90 11.10
CA ALA A 80 -21.90 5.69 12.26
C ALA A 80 -23.38 6.14 12.18
N ARG A 81 -24.25 5.38 11.52
CA ARG A 81 -25.71 5.60 11.52
C ARG A 81 -26.46 4.29 11.32
N SER A 82 -26.73 3.61 12.42
CA SER A 82 -27.90 2.74 12.59
C SER A 82 -27.89 2.25 14.03
N ASP A 83 -28.25 3.15 14.95
CA ASP A 83 -28.80 2.86 16.28
C ASP A 83 -29.22 4.19 16.93
N ALA A 84 -30.24 4.81 16.37
CA ALA A 84 -31.00 5.90 16.99
C ALA A 84 -32.40 5.95 16.37
N SER A 85 -33.18 4.88 16.55
CA SER A 85 -34.62 4.89 16.33
C SER A 85 -35.25 3.84 17.23
N GLY A 86 -35.73 4.29 18.38
CA GLY A 86 -36.43 3.48 19.36
C GLY A 86 -36.49 4.25 20.66
N GLU A 87 -37.50 5.13 20.78
CA GLU A 87 -38.30 5.37 22.00
C GLU A 87 -38.89 6.80 21.95
N ARG A 88 -40.04 6.98 21.29
CA ARG A 88 -41.01 8.02 21.64
C ARG A 88 -42.42 7.50 21.38
N ALA A 89 -43.03 6.96 22.42
CA ALA A 89 -44.47 6.96 22.60
C ALA A 89 -44.77 6.96 24.10
N SER A 90 -45.22 8.11 24.60
CA SER A 90 -46.02 8.26 25.82
C SER A 90 -47.02 9.37 25.56
#